data_AF-A0A540UXC6-F1
#
_entry.id   AF-A0A540UXC6-F1
#
_cell.length_a   1.000
_cell.length_b   1.000
_cell.length_c   1.000
_cell.angle_alpha   90.00
_cell.angle_beta   90.00
_cell.angle_gamma   90.00
#
_symmetry.space_group_name_H-M   'P 1'
#
loop_
_entity.id
_entity.type
_entity.pdbx_description
1 polymer ?
#
loop_
_entity_poly.entity_id
_entity_poly.type
_entity_poly.pdbx_seq_one_letter_code
_entity_poly.pdbx_strand_id
1 'polypeptide(L)'
;MIIRSAVAVPIVKPSTSIKRIQKADDAYFDSPFRFVDYLYKEKFLLTADDQGDWYLLHIFDCENSEHLSGSRQIIRHDYLKDQKLPLIDLIEESGLSTNVRGYDKAFAHGLCFVENLDEISFIFQQQIANYDGAHDPIVSPSMHYIENIYNGERTRFIAGVETFSFATVTENRYYCEEIWPNSTAFLYLKLFIYFKKYRAVPSNQMMARLLCNLWASAEAMNNQFNPNLYIKYTF
;
A
#
# COMPACT_ATOMS: atom_id res chain seq x y z
N MET A 1 6.65 -16.10 -11.84
CA MET A 1 6.27 -14.78 -11.32
C MET A 1 5.42 -14.97 -10.07
N ILE A 2 5.70 -14.25 -8.99
CA ILE A 2 4.88 -14.26 -7.76
C ILE A 2 4.26 -12.89 -7.63
N ILE A 3 2.95 -12.80 -7.39
CA ILE A 3 2.26 -11.53 -7.12
C ILE A 3 1.57 -11.64 -5.77
N ARG A 4 1.73 -10.61 -4.93
CA ARG A 4 1.04 -10.51 -3.64
C ARG A 4 0.48 -9.12 -3.44
N SER A 5 -0.51 -9.03 -2.56
CA SER A 5 -1.21 -7.80 -2.22
C SER A 5 -1.28 -7.67 -0.71
N ALA A 6 -0.62 -6.66 -0.15
CA ALA A 6 -0.88 -6.25 1.22
C ALA A 6 -1.92 -5.14 1.20
N VAL A 7 -2.98 -5.28 1.98
CA VAL A 7 -4.08 -4.30 2.04
C VAL A 7 -4.30 -3.79 3.45
N ALA A 8 -4.79 -2.55 3.54
CA ALA A 8 -5.26 -1.93 4.76
C ALA A 8 -6.61 -1.27 4.53
N VAL A 9 -7.64 -1.81 5.16
CA VAL A 9 -9.01 -1.31 5.06
C VAL A 9 -9.32 -0.44 6.26
N PRO A 10 -9.75 0.82 6.07
CA PRO A 10 -10.30 1.61 7.17
C PRO A 10 -11.53 0.93 7.77
N ILE A 11 -11.51 0.72 9.09
CA ILE A 11 -12.61 0.09 9.84
C ILE A 11 -13.06 0.99 10.98
N VAL A 12 -14.26 0.72 11.48
CA VAL A 12 -14.70 1.23 12.78
C VAL A 12 -13.98 0.43 13.87
N LYS A 13 -13.55 1.11 14.93
CA LYS A 13 -12.96 0.45 16.11
C LYS A 13 -13.89 -0.68 16.60
N PRO A 14 -13.37 -1.91 16.76
CA PRO A 14 -14.18 -3.01 17.30
C PRO A 14 -14.70 -2.67 18.70
N SER A 15 -15.96 -3.01 18.96
CA SER A 15 -16.59 -2.86 20.29
C SER A 15 -16.25 -4.00 21.25
N THR A 16 -15.65 -5.08 20.75
CA THR A 16 -15.31 -6.30 21.47
C THR A 16 -13.86 -6.29 21.94
N SER A 17 -13.51 -7.25 22.81
CA SER A 17 -12.15 -7.38 23.33
C SER A 17 -11.15 -7.67 22.22
N ILE A 18 -10.06 -6.90 22.21
CA ILE A 18 -8.95 -6.98 21.25
C ILE A 18 -7.64 -7.14 22.01
N LYS A 19 -6.79 -8.07 21.58
CA LYS A 19 -5.51 -8.33 22.25
C LYS A 19 -4.42 -7.49 21.60
N ARG A 20 -3.78 -6.59 22.34
CA ARG A 20 -2.61 -5.84 21.85
C ARG A 20 -1.45 -6.82 21.59
N ILE A 21 -0.79 -6.74 20.43
CA ILE A 21 0.35 -7.60 20.06
C ILE A 21 1.68 -6.83 20.06
N GLN A 22 1.73 -5.61 20.60
CA GLN A 22 2.85 -4.66 20.50
C GLN A 22 4.20 -5.37 20.27
N LYS A 23 4.72 -5.28 19.04
CA LYS A 23 6.09 -5.74 18.76
C LYS A 23 7.04 -4.87 19.58
N ALA A 24 7.98 -5.52 20.24
CA ALA A 24 9.06 -4.84 20.95
C ALA A 24 9.88 -4.05 19.91
N ASP A 25 10.04 -2.74 20.16
CA ASP A 25 10.79 -1.77 19.34
C ASP A 25 10.37 -1.64 17.88
N ASP A 26 9.33 -0.83 17.67
CA ASP A 26 9.05 -0.21 16.38
C ASP A 26 10.08 0.91 16.09
N ALA A 27 11.38 0.59 16.10
CA ALA A 27 12.48 1.50 15.74
C ALA A 27 12.37 2.05 14.30
N TYR A 28 11.41 1.55 13.55
CA TYR A 28 11.02 2.01 12.23
C TYR A 28 10.19 3.29 12.28
N PHE A 29 9.47 3.55 13.36
CA PHE A 29 8.69 4.78 13.55
C PHE A 29 9.46 5.79 14.41
N ASP A 30 9.15 7.07 14.24
CA ASP A 30 9.72 8.16 15.06
C ASP A 30 9.15 8.21 16.48
N SER A 31 8.07 7.47 16.75
CA SER A 31 7.44 7.33 18.06
C SER A 31 6.87 5.93 18.25
N PRO A 32 7.00 5.34 19.47
CA PRO A 32 6.59 3.95 19.74
C PRO A 32 5.07 3.72 19.72
N PHE A 33 4.28 4.77 19.51
CA PHE A 33 2.82 4.71 19.47
C PHE A 33 2.23 5.26 18.16
N ARG A 34 3.05 5.47 17.10
CA ARG A 34 2.52 5.91 15.79
C ARG A 34 1.49 4.93 15.25
N PHE A 35 1.78 3.64 15.39
CA PHE A 35 0.85 2.56 15.13
C PHE A 35 0.88 1.56 16.29
N VAL A 36 -0.27 0.98 16.59
CA VAL A 36 -0.40 -0.09 17.58
C VAL A 36 -1.17 -1.25 16.97
N ASP A 37 -0.56 -2.43 17.00
CA ASP A 37 -1.13 -3.64 16.42
C ASP A 37 -1.91 -4.46 17.44
N TYR A 38 -3.01 -5.06 16.96
CA TYR A 38 -3.95 -5.86 17.73
C TYR A 38 -4.30 -7.15 16.99
N LEU A 39 -4.50 -8.23 17.74
CA LEU A 39 -5.06 -9.48 17.26
C LEU A 39 -6.55 -9.50 17.60
N TYR A 40 -7.36 -9.67 16.57
CA TYR A 40 -8.80 -9.77 16.69
C TYR A 40 -9.28 -11.17 16.31
N LYS A 41 -10.10 -11.78 17.19
CA LYS A 41 -10.58 -13.17 17.06
C LYS A 41 -9.46 -14.18 16.79
N GLU A 42 -8.25 -13.92 17.31
CA GLU A 42 -7.04 -14.74 17.11
C GLU A 42 -6.60 -14.93 15.65
N LYS A 43 -7.24 -14.22 14.70
CA LYS A 43 -7.08 -14.44 13.26
C LYS A 43 -6.72 -13.17 12.50
N PHE A 44 -7.33 -12.05 12.86
CA PHE A 44 -7.27 -10.81 12.08
C PHE A 44 -6.27 -9.83 12.70
N LEU A 45 -5.36 -9.32 11.87
CA LEU A 45 -4.44 -8.27 12.28
C LEU A 45 -5.12 -6.91 12.10
N LEU A 46 -5.28 -6.19 13.21
CA LEU A 46 -5.74 -4.81 13.20
C LEU A 46 -4.60 -3.88 13.57
N THR A 47 -4.62 -2.67 13.06
CA THR A 47 -3.71 -1.60 13.49
C THR A 47 -4.49 -0.33 13.74
N ALA A 48 -4.11 0.41 14.78
CA ALA A 48 -4.64 1.74 15.08
C ALA A 48 -3.50 2.75 15.03
N ASP A 49 -3.73 3.89 14.38
CA ASP A 49 -2.76 4.99 14.37
C ASP A 49 -2.93 5.92 15.59
N ASP A 50 -1.96 6.80 15.78
CA ASP A 50 -1.97 7.81 16.84
C ASP A 50 -3.04 8.91 16.70
N GLN A 51 -3.75 8.95 15.57
CA GLN A 51 -4.86 9.86 15.32
C GLN A 51 -6.22 9.21 15.61
N GLY A 52 -6.23 7.93 16.00
CA GLY A 52 -7.42 7.19 16.40
C GLY A 52 -8.13 6.48 15.25
N ASP A 53 -7.55 6.42 14.06
CA ASP A 53 -8.09 5.65 12.95
C ASP A 53 -7.66 4.18 13.02
N TRP A 54 -8.55 3.29 12.57
CA TRP A 54 -8.39 1.84 12.68
C TRP A 54 -8.38 1.19 11.31
N TYR A 55 -7.57 0.14 11.18
CA TYR A 55 -7.37 -0.58 9.93
C TYR A 55 -7.35 -2.08 10.14
N LEU A 56 -7.99 -2.83 9.23
CA LEU A 56 -7.80 -4.26 9.04
C LEU A 56 -6.67 -4.49 8.04
N LEU A 57 -5.66 -5.28 8.41
CA LEU A 57 -4.50 -5.60 7.58
C LEU A 57 -4.55 -7.06 7.11
N HIS A 58 -4.23 -7.30 5.83
CA HIS A 58 -4.13 -8.66 5.30
C HIS A 58 -3.19 -8.75 4.09
N ILE A 59 -2.68 -9.95 3.81
CA ILE A 59 -1.89 -10.25 2.62
C ILE A 59 -2.62 -11.33 1.81
N PHE A 60 -2.83 -11.07 0.53
CA PHE A 60 -3.34 -12.06 -0.43
C PHE A 60 -2.24 -12.47 -1.40
N ASP A 61 -2.19 -13.76 -1.75
CA ASP A 61 -1.50 -14.22 -2.94
C ASP A 61 -2.40 -13.99 -4.16
N CYS A 62 -1.82 -13.47 -5.24
CA CYS A 62 -2.52 -13.13 -6.47
C CYS A 62 -1.92 -13.92 -7.65
N GLU A 63 -2.79 -14.48 -8.49
CA GLU A 63 -2.35 -15.26 -9.65
C GLU A 63 -1.95 -14.37 -10.83
N ASN A 64 -2.56 -13.17 -10.93
CA ASN A 64 -2.37 -12.22 -12.02
C ASN A 64 -2.78 -10.80 -11.57
N SER A 65 -2.69 -9.81 -12.48
CA SER A 65 -3.08 -8.42 -12.21
C SER A 65 -4.58 -8.22 -11.97
N GLU A 66 -5.45 -9.05 -12.56
CA GLU A 66 -6.89 -9.00 -12.32
C GLU A 66 -7.22 -9.38 -10.87
N HIS A 67 -6.64 -10.48 -10.38
CA HIS A 67 -6.74 -10.87 -8.97
C HIS A 67 -6.14 -9.81 -8.03
N LEU A 68 -5.05 -9.16 -8.43
CA LEU A 68 -4.47 -8.05 -7.68
C LEU A 68 -5.45 -6.88 -7.58
N SER A 69 -6.03 -6.42 -8.71
CA SER A 69 -7.01 -5.34 -8.74
C SER A 69 -8.23 -5.63 -7.86
N GLY A 70 -8.79 -6.85 -7.96
CA GLY A 70 -9.91 -7.31 -7.14
C GLY A 70 -9.60 -7.44 -5.64
N SER A 71 -8.33 -7.67 -5.28
CA SER A 71 -7.92 -7.94 -3.89
C SER A 71 -8.09 -6.76 -2.91
N ARG A 72 -8.32 -5.54 -3.41
CA ARG A 72 -8.46 -4.34 -2.57
C ARG A 72 -9.86 -3.72 -2.58
N GLN A 73 -10.82 -4.35 -3.24
CA GLN A 73 -12.18 -3.83 -3.30
C GLN A 73 -12.84 -3.96 -1.93
N ILE A 74 -13.50 -2.88 -1.47
CA ILE A 74 -14.23 -2.87 -0.18
C ILE A 74 -15.73 -2.76 -0.36
N ILE A 75 -16.21 -2.51 -1.59
CA ILE A 75 -17.62 -2.48 -1.96
C ILE A 75 -17.82 -3.37 -3.19
N ARG A 76 -18.86 -4.20 -3.17
CA ARG A 76 -19.24 -5.03 -4.32
C ARG A 76 -20.16 -4.23 -5.22
N HIS A 77 -19.61 -3.73 -6.32
CA HIS A 77 -20.42 -3.09 -7.37
C HIS A 77 -21.14 -4.13 -8.23
N ASP A 78 -22.28 -3.75 -8.82
CA ASP A 78 -23.11 -4.66 -9.64
C ASP A 78 -22.35 -5.29 -10.81
N TYR A 79 -21.42 -4.55 -11.42
CA TYR A 79 -20.61 -5.03 -12.53
C TYR A 79 -19.51 -6.03 -12.08
N LEU A 80 -19.26 -6.17 -10.77
CA LEU A 80 -18.29 -7.10 -10.18
C LEU A 80 -18.98 -8.27 -9.45
N LYS A 81 -20.30 -8.42 -9.57
CA LYS A 81 -21.08 -9.39 -8.78
C LYS A 81 -20.56 -10.83 -8.88
N ASP A 82 -20.09 -11.23 -10.07
CA ASP A 82 -19.62 -12.58 -10.38
C ASP A 82 -18.11 -12.75 -10.15
N GLN A 83 -17.41 -11.67 -9.77
CA GLN A 83 -15.98 -11.71 -9.48
C GLN A 83 -15.69 -12.10 -8.02
N LYS A 84 -14.56 -12.78 -7.83
CA LYS A 84 -14.02 -13.08 -6.50
C LYS A 84 -13.38 -11.82 -5.92
N LEU A 85 -13.96 -11.31 -4.82
CA LEU A 85 -13.52 -10.08 -4.16
C LEU A 85 -13.07 -10.44 -2.73
N PRO A 86 -11.84 -10.96 -2.56
CA PRO A 86 -11.44 -11.67 -1.35
C PRO A 86 -11.42 -10.77 -0.09
N LEU A 87 -11.25 -9.47 -0.26
CA LEU A 87 -11.27 -8.53 0.85
C LEU A 87 -12.67 -8.26 1.39
N ILE A 88 -13.69 -8.26 0.52
CA ILE A 88 -15.09 -8.16 0.95
C ILE A 88 -15.44 -9.39 1.77
N ASP A 89 -15.12 -10.58 1.27
CA ASP A 89 -15.37 -11.84 1.96
C ASP A 89 -14.63 -11.87 3.33
N LEU A 90 -13.39 -11.34 3.39
CA LEU A 90 -12.63 -11.22 4.64
C LEU A 90 -13.28 -10.25 5.65
N ILE A 91 -13.79 -9.11 5.18
CA ILE A 91 -14.48 -8.12 6.03
C ILE A 91 -15.77 -8.73 6.59
N GLU A 92 -16.57 -9.40 5.75
CA GLU A 92 -17.79 -10.08 6.15
C GLU A 92 -17.50 -11.17 7.20
N GLU A 93 -16.50 -12.01 6.96
CA GLU A 93 -16.07 -13.05 7.92
C GLU A 93 -15.62 -12.46 9.26
N SER A 94 -14.90 -11.34 9.22
CA SER A 94 -14.42 -10.67 10.43
C SER A 94 -15.57 -10.07 11.26
N GLY A 95 -16.70 -9.75 10.63
CA GLY A 95 -17.82 -9.03 11.24
C GLY A 95 -17.46 -7.58 11.60
N LEU A 96 -16.44 -7.01 10.96
CA LEU A 96 -16.03 -5.62 11.13
C LEU A 96 -16.82 -4.72 10.20
N SER A 97 -17.13 -3.50 10.65
CA SER A 97 -17.69 -2.46 9.80
C SER A 97 -16.58 -1.62 9.18
N THR A 98 -16.65 -1.36 7.89
CA THR A 98 -15.73 -0.46 7.19
C THR A 98 -16.07 1.01 7.49
N ASN A 99 -15.05 1.86 7.51
CA ASN A 99 -15.20 3.31 7.64
C ASN A 99 -14.98 3.96 6.26
N VAL A 100 -15.98 3.80 5.38
CA VAL A 100 -15.93 4.25 4.00
C VAL A 100 -16.26 5.74 3.91
N ARG A 101 -15.25 6.59 3.70
CA ARG A 101 -15.45 8.02 3.39
C ARG A 101 -15.16 8.30 1.92
N GLY A 102 -16.09 7.93 1.04
CA GLY A 102 -16.07 8.33 -0.37
C GLY A 102 -15.10 7.57 -1.29
N TYR A 103 -14.55 6.44 -0.84
CA TYR A 103 -13.69 5.58 -1.66
C TYR A 103 -14.11 4.12 -1.54
N ASP A 104 -14.07 3.39 -2.65
CA ASP A 104 -14.50 1.99 -2.78
C ASP A 104 -13.34 0.99 -2.75
N LYS A 105 -12.12 1.46 -2.49
CA LYS A 105 -10.88 0.67 -2.48
C LYS A 105 -10.08 0.88 -1.19
N ALA A 106 -9.45 -0.18 -0.72
CA ALA A 106 -8.51 -0.17 0.39
C ALA A 106 -7.16 0.48 0.01
N PHE A 107 -6.37 0.88 1.02
CA PHE A 107 -4.95 1.15 0.79
C PHE A 107 -4.24 -0.16 0.46
N ALA A 108 -3.28 -0.13 -0.47
CA ALA A 108 -2.66 -1.36 -0.92
C ALA A 108 -1.16 -1.23 -1.28
N HIS A 109 -0.41 -2.30 -1.07
CA HIS A 109 0.99 -2.44 -1.46
C HIS A 109 1.15 -3.74 -2.24
N GLY A 110 1.40 -3.62 -3.54
CA GLY A 110 1.62 -4.75 -4.43
C GLY A 110 3.06 -5.24 -4.36
N LEU A 111 3.25 -6.54 -4.41
CA LEU A 111 4.56 -7.16 -4.61
C LEU A 111 4.54 -7.96 -5.91
N CYS A 112 5.60 -7.84 -6.71
CA CYS A 112 5.84 -8.71 -7.85
C CYS A 112 7.30 -9.20 -7.85
N PHE A 113 7.48 -10.52 -7.83
CA PHE A 113 8.79 -11.14 -8.07
C PHE A 113 8.95 -11.49 -9.55
N VAL A 114 10.08 -11.08 -10.10
CA VAL A 114 10.46 -11.27 -11.50
C VAL A 114 11.90 -11.78 -11.56
N GLU A 115 12.25 -12.54 -12.59
CA GLU A 115 13.62 -13.05 -12.72
C GLU A 115 14.58 -11.98 -13.25
N ASN A 116 14.06 -11.06 -14.07
CA ASN A 116 14.81 -9.96 -14.64
C ASN A 116 13.90 -8.72 -14.81
N LEU A 117 14.24 -7.62 -14.16
CA LEU A 117 13.50 -6.36 -14.20
C LEU A 117 13.53 -5.67 -15.58
N ASP A 118 14.49 -6.02 -16.44
CA ASP A 118 14.59 -5.46 -17.80
C ASP A 118 13.64 -6.15 -18.79
N GLU A 119 13.16 -7.34 -18.46
CA GLU A 119 12.23 -8.11 -19.30
C GLU A 119 10.76 -7.73 -19.06
N ILE A 120 10.50 -6.97 -18.00
CA ILE A 120 9.15 -6.63 -17.57
C ILE A 120 8.79 -5.25 -18.09
N SER A 121 7.71 -5.19 -18.86
CA SER A 121 7.27 -3.94 -19.48
C SER A 121 6.96 -2.87 -18.42
N PHE A 122 7.25 -1.63 -18.79
CA PHE A 122 6.84 -0.45 -18.02
C PHE A 122 5.33 -0.47 -17.70
N ILE A 123 4.52 -0.89 -18.67
CA ILE A 123 3.05 -0.95 -18.53
C ILE A 123 2.66 -1.90 -17.41
N PHE A 124 3.27 -3.09 -17.39
CA PHE A 124 2.97 -4.07 -16.36
C PHE A 124 3.37 -3.57 -14.97
N GLN A 125 4.55 -2.94 -14.83
CA GLN A 125 4.99 -2.35 -13.57
C GLN A 125 3.99 -1.28 -13.05
N GLN A 126 3.48 -0.43 -13.95
CA GLN A 126 2.44 0.55 -13.63
C GLN A 126 1.12 -0.13 -13.23
N GLN A 127 0.71 -1.21 -13.89
CA GLN A 127 -0.49 -1.96 -13.53
C GLN A 127 -0.40 -2.52 -12.11
N ILE A 128 0.76 -3.07 -11.73
CA ILE A 128 0.96 -3.54 -10.36
C ILE A 128 0.93 -2.38 -9.35
N ALA A 129 1.55 -1.24 -9.65
CA ALA A 129 1.59 -0.07 -8.76
C ALA A 129 0.21 0.57 -8.56
N ASN A 130 -0.60 0.65 -9.62
CA ASN A 130 -1.93 1.23 -9.59
C ASN A 130 -3.03 0.23 -9.26
N TYR A 131 -2.71 -1.08 -9.18
CA TYR A 131 -3.67 -2.16 -9.00
C TYR A 131 -4.74 -2.14 -10.09
N ASP A 132 -4.27 -2.10 -11.33
CA ASP A 132 -5.07 -2.07 -12.54
C ASP A 132 -5.12 -3.46 -13.16
N GLY A 133 -6.31 -3.87 -13.61
CA GLY A 133 -6.52 -5.07 -14.39
C GLY A 133 -5.93 -4.94 -15.80
N ALA A 134 -5.97 -6.04 -16.56
CA ALA A 134 -5.38 -6.08 -17.89
C ALA A 134 -6.05 -5.12 -18.90
N HIS A 135 -7.29 -4.72 -18.62
CA HIS A 135 -8.14 -3.89 -19.48
C HIS A 135 -8.33 -2.46 -18.95
N ASP A 136 -7.76 -2.14 -17.80
CA ASP A 136 -7.88 -0.82 -17.22
C ASP A 136 -7.04 0.20 -18.00
N PRO A 137 -7.52 1.45 -18.15
CA PRO A 137 -6.81 2.48 -18.89
C PRO A 137 -5.53 2.88 -18.16
N ILE A 138 -4.45 3.08 -18.93
CA ILE A 138 -3.22 3.66 -18.39
C ILE A 138 -3.43 5.17 -18.26
N VAL A 139 -3.56 5.66 -17.02
CA VAL A 139 -3.87 7.09 -16.81
C VAL A 139 -2.63 7.97 -16.71
N SER A 140 -1.48 7.40 -16.35
CA SER A 140 -0.19 8.10 -16.38
C SER A 140 0.83 7.38 -17.28
N PRO A 141 1.38 8.06 -18.31
CA PRO A 141 2.47 7.52 -19.10
C PRO A 141 3.82 7.58 -18.35
N SER A 142 3.88 8.13 -17.14
CA SER A 142 5.09 8.29 -16.33
C SER A 142 5.08 7.35 -15.12
N MET A 143 6.16 6.58 -14.95
CA MET A 143 6.40 5.73 -13.78
C MET A 143 7.42 6.41 -12.88
N HIS A 144 7.02 6.62 -11.64
CA HIS A 144 7.89 7.13 -10.60
C HIS A 144 8.38 5.94 -9.79
N TYR A 145 9.70 5.76 -9.70
CA TYR A 145 10.27 4.69 -8.90
C TYR A 145 11.61 5.09 -8.28
N ILE A 146 11.97 4.38 -7.22
CA ILE A 146 13.33 4.32 -6.69
C ILE A 146 13.82 2.87 -6.82
N GLU A 147 15.09 2.71 -7.15
CA GLU A 147 15.72 1.40 -7.30
C GLU A 147 16.76 1.19 -6.19
N ASN A 148 16.75 0.00 -5.61
CA ASN A 148 17.75 -0.49 -4.69
C ASN A 148 18.44 -1.70 -5.33
N ILE A 149 19.75 -1.83 -5.14
CA ILE A 149 20.55 -2.97 -5.55
C ILE A 149 21.16 -3.60 -4.30
N TYR A 150 20.82 -4.87 -4.05
CA TYR A 150 21.39 -5.65 -2.95
C TYR A 150 21.87 -7.00 -3.47
N ASN A 151 23.14 -7.31 -3.23
CA ASN A 151 23.80 -8.52 -3.74
C ASN A 151 23.63 -8.74 -5.25
N GLY A 152 23.59 -7.65 -6.03
CA GLY A 152 23.42 -7.70 -7.49
C GLY A 152 21.98 -7.89 -7.95
N GLU A 153 21.02 -8.08 -7.04
CA GLU A 153 19.59 -8.17 -7.35
C GLU A 153 18.93 -6.80 -7.16
N ARG A 154 18.08 -6.41 -8.11
CA ARG A 154 17.42 -5.11 -8.11
C ARG A 154 16.01 -5.19 -7.51
N THR A 155 15.62 -4.13 -6.83
CA THR A 155 14.26 -3.93 -6.31
C THR A 155 13.80 -2.51 -6.65
N ARG A 156 12.70 -2.39 -7.39
CA ARG A 156 12.04 -1.11 -7.67
C ARG A 156 10.85 -0.92 -6.74
N PHE A 157 10.81 0.22 -6.05
CA PHE A 157 9.62 0.70 -5.36
C PHE A 157 8.95 1.72 -6.27
N ILE A 158 7.68 1.51 -6.59
CA ILE A 158 6.96 2.21 -7.65
C ILE A 158 5.72 2.87 -7.06
N ALA A 159 5.54 4.16 -7.27
CA ALA A 159 4.33 4.86 -6.80
C ALA A 159 3.16 4.63 -7.74
N GLY A 160 1.99 4.31 -7.18
CA GLY A 160 0.73 4.47 -7.90
C GLY A 160 0.37 5.96 -7.99
N VAL A 161 -0.23 6.37 -9.12
CA VAL A 161 -0.57 7.76 -9.40
C VAL A 161 -2.00 8.09 -8.98
N GLU A 162 -2.93 7.17 -9.24
CA GLU A 162 -4.35 7.44 -9.08
C GLU A 162 -4.97 6.81 -7.85
N THR A 163 -4.38 5.71 -7.42
CA THR A 163 -5.03 4.83 -6.47
C THR A 163 -4.28 4.89 -5.15
N PHE A 164 -4.95 4.55 -4.05
CA PHE A 164 -4.30 4.46 -2.73
C PHE A 164 -3.36 3.24 -2.69
N SER A 165 -2.45 3.13 -3.64
CA SER A 165 -1.50 2.04 -3.72
C SER A 165 -0.15 2.42 -4.28
N PHE A 166 0.79 1.49 -4.09
CA PHE A 166 2.13 1.51 -4.61
C PHE A 166 2.60 0.05 -4.76
N ALA A 167 3.73 -0.17 -5.41
CA ALA A 167 4.27 -1.51 -5.62
C ALA A 167 5.75 -1.64 -5.27
N THR A 168 6.15 -2.88 -5.03
CA THR A 168 7.54 -3.33 -5.06
C THR A 168 7.68 -4.41 -6.12
N VAL A 169 8.56 -4.19 -7.09
CA VAL A 169 8.92 -5.20 -8.10
C VAL A 169 10.37 -5.59 -7.88
N THR A 170 10.67 -6.87 -7.68
CA THR A 170 11.97 -7.32 -7.18
C THR A 170 12.50 -8.54 -7.90
N GLU A 171 13.79 -8.55 -8.15
CA GLU A 171 14.58 -9.72 -8.55
C GLU A 171 15.04 -10.53 -7.34
N ASN A 172 15.05 -9.91 -6.15
CA ASN A 172 15.49 -10.56 -4.93
C ASN A 172 14.40 -11.48 -4.36
N ARG A 173 14.61 -12.80 -4.50
CA ARG A 173 13.66 -13.82 -4.01
C ARG A 173 13.56 -13.82 -2.49
N TYR A 174 14.68 -13.70 -1.78
CA TYR A 174 14.69 -13.64 -0.32
C TYR A 174 13.88 -12.44 0.20
N TYR A 175 13.99 -11.29 -0.47
CA TYR A 175 13.16 -10.14 -0.16
C TYR A 175 11.67 -10.45 -0.37
N CYS A 176 11.32 -11.07 -1.49
CA CYS A 176 9.92 -11.43 -1.81
C CYS A 176 9.31 -12.40 -0.79
N GLU A 177 10.06 -13.43 -0.38
CA GLU A 177 9.53 -14.54 0.42
C GLU A 177 9.67 -14.32 1.92
N GLU A 178 10.76 -13.70 2.37
CA GLU A 178 11.10 -13.62 3.80
C GLU A 178 10.97 -12.20 4.37
N ILE A 179 11.44 -11.19 3.64
CA ILE A 179 11.44 -9.80 4.14
C ILE A 179 10.08 -9.15 3.96
N TRP A 180 9.51 -9.25 2.76
CA TRP A 180 8.30 -8.53 2.41
C TRP A 180 7.10 -8.91 3.28
N PRO A 181 6.66 -10.17 3.35
CA PRO A 181 5.45 -10.53 4.09
C PRO A 181 5.60 -10.35 5.61
N ASN A 182 6.80 -10.52 6.15
CA ASN A 182 7.03 -10.53 7.59
C ASN A 182 7.42 -9.17 8.19
N SER A 183 7.90 -8.25 7.35
CA SER A 183 8.45 -6.96 7.79
C SER A 183 7.92 -5.80 6.94
N THR A 184 8.28 -5.72 5.66
CA THR A 184 8.14 -4.46 4.92
C THR A 184 6.73 -4.20 4.39
N ALA A 185 5.95 -5.24 4.10
CA ALA A 185 4.61 -5.10 3.52
C ALA A 185 3.73 -4.16 4.35
N PHE A 186 3.48 -4.51 5.61
CA PHE A 186 2.67 -3.68 6.49
C PHE A 186 3.40 -2.44 7.00
N LEU A 187 4.72 -2.49 7.17
CA LEU A 187 5.48 -1.31 7.57
C LEU A 187 5.33 -0.18 6.54
N TYR A 188 5.64 -0.46 5.27
CA TYR A 188 5.56 0.56 4.22
C TYR A 188 4.12 0.96 3.93
N LEU A 189 3.17 0.02 4.04
CA LEU A 189 1.75 0.35 3.90
C LEU A 189 1.26 1.30 5.01
N LYS A 190 1.67 1.10 6.27
CA LYS A 190 1.38 2.02 7.38
C LYS A 190 1.99 3.40 7.16
N LEU A 191 3.25 3.47 6.74
CA LEU A 191 3.90 4.74 6.39
C LEU A 191 3.17 5.46 5.25
N PHE A 192 2.74 4.71 4.23
CA PHE A 192 1.97 5.25 3.11
C PHE A 192 0.60 5.78 3.52
N ILE A 193 -0.14 5.05 4.36
CA ILE A 193 -1.41 5.52 4.94
C ILE A 193 -1.20 6.84 5.68
N TYR A 194 -0.17 6.90 6.54
CA TYR A 194 0.14 8.12 7.30
C TYR A 194 0.46 9.29 6.36
N PHE A 195 1.26 9.05 5.31
CA PHE A 195 1.55 10.03 4.28
C PHE A 195 0.30 10.54 3.57
N LYS A 196 -0.58 9.65 3.12
CA LYS A 196 -1.79 10.02 2.38
C LYS A 196 -2.77 10.82 3.23
N LYS A 197 -2.85 10.57 4.54
CA LYS A 197 -3.79 11.24 5.44
C LYS A 197 -3.24 12.51 6.07
N TYR A 198 -1.96 12.50 6.45
CA TYR A 198 -1.36 13.56 7.28
C TYR A 198 -0.20 14.29 6.60
N ARG A 199 0.15 13.93 5.36
CA ARG A 199 1.22 14.55 4.57
C ARG A 199 2.59 14.51 5.26
N ALA A 200 2.83 13.46 6.04
CA ALA A 200 4.06 13.21 6.76
C ALA A 200 4.42 11.72 6.72
N VAL A 201 5.70 11.40 6.86
CA VAL A 201 6.16 10.01 7.06
C VAL A 201 6.81 9.91 8.44
N PRO A 202 6.20 9.17 9.38
CA PRO A 202 6.61 9.17 10.78
C PRO A 202 7.78 8.20 11.01
N SER A 203 8.91 8.43 10.35
CA SER A 203 10.08 7.56 10.41
C SER A 203 11.39 8.33 10.29
N ASN A 204 12.38 7.91 11.08
CA ASN A 204 13.75 8.40 10.99
C ASN A 204 14.60 7.63 9.99
N GLN A 205 14.08 6.55 9.38
CA GLN A 205 14.84 5.74 8.45
C GLN A 205 14.93 6.39 7.06
N MET A 206 16.11 6.29 6.44
CA MET A 206 16.35 6.87 5.11
C MET A 206 15.41 6.29 4.06
N MET A 207 15.19 4.97 4.07
CA MET A 207 14.31 4.32 3.10
C MET A 207 12.87 4.85 3.17
N ALA A 208 12.33 5.04 4.37
CA ALA A 208 11.01 5.64 4.57
C ALA A 208 10.94 7.07 4.01
N ARG A 209 12.00 7.87 4.19
CA ARG A 209 12.08 9.23 3.64
C ARG A 209 12.18 9.23 2.11
N LEU A 210 12.90 8.28 1.51
CA LEU A 210 12.93 8.11 0.06
C LEU A 210 11.57 7.70 -0.51
N LEU A 211 10.85 6.79 0.16
CA LEU A 211 9.48 6.43 -0.20
C LEU A 211 8.54 7.63 -0.10
N CYS A 212 8.67 8.47 0.93
CA CYS A 212 7.93 9.73 1.04
C CYS A 212 8.10 10.62 -0.19
N ASN A 213 9.35 10.83 -0.62
CA ASN A 213 9.66 11.65 -1.79
C ASN A 213 9.12 11.01 -3.07
N LEU A 214 9.22 9.68 -3.20
CA LEU A 214 8.64 8.93 -4.30
C LEU A 214 7.13 9.16 -4.39
N TRP A 215 6.38 8.95 -3.30
CA TRP A 215 4.92 9.13 -3.28
C TRP A 215 4.54 10.59 -3.56
N ALA A 216 5.25 11.55 -2.96
CA ALA A 216 5.04 12.97 -3.23
C ALA A 216 5.30 13.33 -4.70
N SER A 217 6.28 12.69 -5.35
CA SER A 217 6.57 12.93 -6.77
C SER A 217 5.45 12.48 -7.70
N ALA A 218 4.76 11.38 -7.37
CA ALA A 218 3.59 10.92 -8.13
C ALA A 218 2.36 11.82 -7.88
N GLU A 219 2.19 12.33 -6.67
CA GLU A 219 1.14 13.30 -6.34
C GLU A 219 1.40 14.70 -6.87
N ALA A 220 2.63 15.07 -7.21
CA ALA A 220 2.92 16.32 -7.90
C ALA A 220 2.20 16.41 -9.26
N MET A 221 1.78 15.27 -9.82
CA MET A 221 0.92 15.21 -11.00
C MET A 221 -0.58 15.41 -10.69
N ASN A 222 -0.95 15.46 -9.41
CA ASN A 222 -2.31 15.57 -8.89
C ASN A 222 -2.51 16.95 -8.20
N ASN A 223 -2.37 18.03 -8.98
CA ASN A 223 -2.95 19.37 -8.78
C ASN A 223 -2.73 20.13 -7.45
N GLN A 224 -1.49 20.18 -6.93
CA GLN A 224 -1.03 21.35 -6.13
C GLN A 224 0.39 21.75 -6.51
N PHE A 225 0.52 22.54 -7.59
CA PHE A 225 1.76 23.28 -7.85
C PHE A 225 2.06 24.26 -6.69
N ASN A 226 3.34 24.54 -6.47
CA ASN A 226 3.79 25.56 -5.52
C ASN A 226 3.22 26.95 -5.89
N PRO A 227 2.39 27.59 -5.04
CA PRO A 227 1.86 28.93 -5.30
C PRO A 227 2.97 29.99 -5.48
N ASN A 228 4.15 29.77 -4.89
CA ASN A 228 5.30 30.67 -4.98
C ASN A 228 5.93 30.72 -6.38
N LEU A 229 5.61 29.77 -7.26
CA LEU A 229 6.01 29.81 -8.68
C LEU A 229 5.22 30.85 -9.49
N TYR A 230 4.15 31.44 -8.91
CA TYR A 230 3.34 32.52 -9.49
C TYR A 230 3.46 33.85 -8.73
N ILE A 231 4.41 33.96 -7.79
CA ILE A 231 4.77 35.25 -7.22
C ILE A 231 5.47 36.04 -8.32
N LYS A 232 4.82 37.10 -8.82
CA LYS A 232 5.50 38.13 -9.63
C LYS A 232 6.63 38.71 -8.77
N TYR A 233 7.88 38.42 -9.15
CA TYR A 233 9.00 39.22 -8.69
C TYR A 233 8.74 40.66 -9.16
N THR A 234 8.42 41.53 -8.20
CA THR A 234 8.56 42.96 -8.40
C THR A 234 10.03 43.25 -8.14
N PHE A 235 10.77 43.50 -9.22
CA PHE A 235 12.12 44.06 -9.16
C PHE A 235 12.04 45.50 -8.63
#